data_AF-A0A8T3PYS4-F1
#
_entry.id   AF-A0A8T3PYS4-F1
#
_cell.length_a   1.000
_cell.length_b   1.000
_cell.length_c   1.000
_cell.angle_alpha   90.00
_cell.angle_beta   90.00
_cell.angle_gamma   90.00
#
_symmetry.space_group_name_H-M   'P 1'
#
loop_
_entity.id
_entity.type
_entity.pdbx_description
1 polymer ?
#
loop_
_entity_poly.entity_id
_entity_poly.type
_entity_poly.pdbx_seq_one_letter_code
_entity_poly.pdbx_strand_id
1 'polypeptide(L)'
;MTTPHILELARRVAADLAADGALAVVLAGSQVRDDATELSDIDLYAIGVGAPYALRVVDDRLVAVSWRTEDEEHSALRHPA
;
A
#
# COMPACT_ATOMS: atom_id res chain seq x y z
N MET A 1 14.21 7.21 2.42
CA MET A 1 14.43 6.29 1.30
C MET A 1 13.83 4.96 1.66
N THR A 2 12.89 4.46 0.84
CA THR A 2 12.39 3.10 0.95
C THR A 2 13.56 2.13 0.85
N THR A 3 13.71 1.25 1.85
CA THR A 3 14.79 0.27 1.80
C THR A 3 14.48 -0.80 0.74
N PRO A 4 15.50 -1.41 0.11
CA PRO A 4 15.29 -2.46 -0.90
C PRO A 4 14.39 -3.61 -0.42
N HIS A 5 14.48 -3.94 0.88
CA HIS A 5 13.65 -4.96 1.51
C HIS A 5 12.16 -4.59 1.51
N ILE A 6 11.83 -3.33 1.85
CA ILE A 6 10.43 -2.86 1.88
C ILE A 6 9.83 -2.87 0.48
N LEU A 7 10.60 -2.45 -0.52
CA LEU A 7 10.14 -2.47 -1.91
C LEU A 7 9.85 -3.90 -2.40
N GLU A 8 10.71 -4.87 -2.07
CA GLU A 8 10.49 -6.27 -2.45
C GLU A 8 9.30 -6.91 -1.72
N LEU A 9 9.11 -6.59 -0.44
CA LEU A 9 7.92 -7.02 0.31
C LEU A 9 6.65 -6.40 -0.30
N ALA A 10 6.64 -5.09 -0.55
CA ALA A 10 5.52 -4.40 -1.21
C ALA A 10 5.22 -4.99 -2.59
N ARG A 11 6.25 -5.36 -3.37
CA ARG A 11 6.09 -5.98 -4.70
C ARG A 11 5.43 -7.35 -4.62
N ARG A 12 5.76 -8.16 -3.62
CA ARG A 12 5.11 -9.47 -3.39
C ARG A 12 3.64 -9.30 -3.04
N VAL A 13 3.32 -8.43 -2.08
CA VAL A 13 1.93 -8.16 -1.70
C VAL A 13 1.15 -7.54 -2.86
N ALA A 14 1.78 -6.67 -3.66
CA ALA A 14 1.17 -6.10 -4.86
C ALA A 14 0.82 -7.15 -5.91
N ALA A 15 1.63 -8.20 -6.07
CA ALA A 15 1.31 -9.31 -6.96
C ALA A 15 0.07 -10.09 -6.50
N ASP A 16 -0.07 -10.33 -5.20
CA ASP A 16 -1.26 -10.96 -4.62
C ASP A 16 -2.50 -10.08 -4.82
N LEU A 17 -2.38 -8.77 -4.57
CA LEU A 17 -3.48 -7.82 -4.76
C LEU A 17 -3.90 -7.71 -6.23
N ALA A 18 -2.95 -7.76 -7.16
CA ALA A 18 -3.24 -7.80 -8.58
C ALA A 18 -3.98 -9.09 -8.98
N ALA A 19 -3.60 -10.23 -8.40
CA ALA A 19 -4.34 -11.49 -8.57
C ALA A 19 -5.76 -11.43 -7.98
N ASP A 20 -5.95 -10.65 -6.91
CA ASP A 20 -7.25 -10.36 -6.29
C ASP A 20 -8.07 -9.30 -7.08
N GLY A 21 -7.56 -8.77 -8.18
CA GLY A 21 -8.28 -7.86 -9.08
C GLY A 21 -7.94 -6.38 -8.94
N ALA A 22 -6.87 -6.02 -8.22
CA ALA A 22 -6.38 -4.64 -8.21
C ALA A 22 -5.83 -4.25 -9.60
N LEU A 23 -6.28 -3.10 -10.12
CA LEU A 23 -5.82 -2.50 -11.37
C LEU A 23 -4.44 -1.86 -11.21
N ALA A 24 -4.18 -1.30 -10.03
CA ALA A 24 -2.90 -0.72 -9.66
C ALA A 24 -2.69 -0.87 -8.15
N VAL A 25 -1.42 -0.82 -7.72
CA VAL A 25 -1.05 -0.79 -6.30
C VAL A 25 -0.08 0.35 -6.06
N VAL A 26 -0.38 1.21 -5.10
CA VAL A 26 0.45 2.36 -4.72
C VAL A 26 1.08 2.07 -3.36
N LEU A 27 2.41 2.14 -3.29
CA LEU A 27 3.13 2.20 -2.02
C LEU A 27 3.12 3.65 -1.53
N ALA A 28 2.57 3.88 -0.34
CA ALA A 28 2.37 5.20 0.23
C ALA A 28 2.97 5.28 1.64
N GLY A 29 2.69 6.41 2.31
CA GLY A 29 3.01 6.55 3.72
C GLY A 29 4.50 6.79 4.00
N SER A 30 4.89 6.45 5.21
CA SER A 30 6.20 6.85 5.74
C SER A 30 7.39 6.18 5.04
N GLN A 31 7.17 4.96 4.53
CA GLN A 31 8.17 4.17 3.83
C GLN A 31 8.71 4.83 2.56
N VAL A 32 7.92 5.69 1.91
CA VAL A 32 8.33 6.42 0.69
C VAL A 32 8.77 7.86 0.96
N ARG A 33 8.39 8.43 2.11
CA ARG A 33 8.69 9.83 2.47
C ARG A 33 10.00 10.04 3.23
N ASP A 34 10.70 8.98 3.61
CA ASP A 34 11.93 9.04 4.43
C ASP A 34 11.70 9.48 5.89
N ASP A 35 10.49 9.29 6.41
CA ASP A 35 10.09 9.58 7.80
C ASP A 35 9.65 8.30 8.53
N ALA A 36 9.95 7.12 7.98
CA ALA A 36 9.66 5.82 8.60
C ALA A 36 10.54 5.56 9.83
N THR A 37 9.94 4.97 10.86
CA THR A 37 10.62 4.48 12.06
C THR A 37 10.62 2.95 12.09
N GLU A 38 11.27 2.35 13.09
CA GLU A 38 11.32 0.89 13.27
C GLU A 38 9.94 0.24 13.47
N LEU A 39 8.97 1.01 13.98
CA LEU A 39 7.59 0.57 14.20
C LEU A 39 6.65 0.93 13.05
N SER A 40 7.15 1.60 12.01
CA SER A 40 6.33 1.96 10.86
C SER A 40 5.92 0.72 10.08
N ASP A 41 4.62 0.67 9.81
CA ASP A 41 3.98 -0.27 8.90
C ASP A 41 4.28 0.09 7.44
N ILE A 42 3.69 -0.69 6.53
CA ILE A 42 3.80 -0.54 5.08
C ILE A 42 2.39 -0.27 4.55
N ASP A 43 2.18 0.94 4.01
CA ASP A 43 0.90 1.35 3.45
C ASP A 43 0.80 1.01 1.96
N LEU A 44 -0.18 0.18 1.59
CA LEU A 44 -0.53 -0.13 0.21
C LEU A 44 -1.96 0.31 -0.11
N TYR A 45 -2.13 1.09 -1.18
CA TYR A 45 -3.44 1.37 -1.75
C TYR A 45 -3.66 0.48 -2.95
N ALA A 46 -4.65 -0.42 -2.85
CA ALA A 46 -5.08 -1.27 -3.96
C ALA A 46 -6.19 -0.54 -4.72
N ILE A 47 -5.94 -0.20 -5.98
CA ILE A 47 -6.91 0.53 -6.81
C ILE A 47 -7.79 -0.47 -7.55
N GLY A 48 -9.09 -0.43 -7.30
CA GLY A 48 -10.06 -1.36 -7.87
C GLY A 48 -11.21 -1.65 -6.93
N VAL A 49 -11.90 -2.77 -7.17
CA VAL A 49 -13.02 -3.23 -6.32
C VAL A 49 -12.52 -4.32 -5.38
N GLY A 50 -12.55 -4.08 -4.07
CA GLY A 50 -12.14 -5.06 -3.06
C GLY A 50 -12.58 -4.67 -1.65
N ALA A 51 -12.17 -5.46 -0.66
CA ALA A 51 -12.53 -5.22 0.73
C ALA A 51 -11.86 -3.92 1.25
N PRO A 52 -12.61 -3.00 1.88
CA PRO A 52 -12.17 -1.61 2.07
C PRO A 52 -10.87 -1.47 2.87
N TYR A 53 -10.62 -2.34 3.85
CA TYR A 53 -9.38 -2.32 4.64
C TYR A 53 -9.00 -3.72 5.15
N ALA A 54 -7.72 -4.04 5.10
CA ALA A 54 -7.18 -5.27 5.67
C ALA A 54 -5.76 -5.03 6.24
N LEU A 55 -5.46 -5.72 7.34
CA LEU A 55 -4.11 -5.82 7.87
C LEU A 55 -3.54 -7.20 7.51
N ARG A 56 -2.32 -7.21 6.98
CA ARG A 56 -1.56 -8.43 6.68
C ARG A 56 -0.25 -8.40 7.45
N VAL A 57 0.16 -9.54 7.99
CA VAL A 57 1.52 -9.72 8.52
C VAL A 57 2.31 -10.51 7.49
N VAL A 58 3.42 -9.95 7.02
CA VAL A 58 4.31 -10.56 6.02
C VAL A 58 5.74 -10.37 6.49
N ASP A 59 6.49 -11.46 6.65
CA ASP A 59 7.88 -11.44 7.15
C ASP A 59 8.05 -10.57 8.41
N ASP A 60 7.19 -10.78 9.40
CA ASP A 60 7.13 -10.04 10.68
C ASP A 60 6.89 -8.53 10.54
N ARG A 61 6.37 -8.07 9.39
CA ARG A 61 6.00 -6.68 9.14
C ARG A 61 4.50 -6.54 8.96
N LEU A 62 3.95 -5.46 9.53
CA LEU A 62 2.56 -5.07 9.32
C LEU A 62 2.42 -4.34 7.99
N VAL A 63 1.49 -4.82 7.17
CA VAL A 63 1.10 -4.21 5.90
C VAL A 63 -0.36 -3.80 5.99
N ALA A 64 -0.61 -2.50 5.89
CA ALA A 64 -1.95 -1.94 5.82
C ALA A 64 -2.36 -1.85 4.35
N VAL A 65 -3.42 -2.58 3.98
CA VAL A 65 -3.99 -2.57 2.64
C VAL A 65 -5.31 -1.83 2.69
N SER A 66 -5.41 -0.73 1.96
CA SER A 66 -6.68 -0.01 1.76
C SER A 66 -7.10 -0.15 0.31
N TRP A 67 -8.27 -0.75 0.07
CA TRP A 67 -8.83 -0.73 -1.28
C TRP A 67 -9.51 0.61 -1.54
N ARG A 68 -9.25 1.17 -2.72
CA ARG A 68 -9.80 2.45 -3.17
C ARG A 68 -10.32 2.30 -4.58
N THR A 69 -11.45 2.93 -4.85
CA THR A 69 -11.90 3.14 -6.22
C THR A 69 -10.98 4.12 -6.94
N GLU A 70 -11.02 4.10 -8.27
CA GLU A 70 -10.28 5.07 -9.09
C GLU A 70 -10.65 6.52 -8.76
N ASP A 71 -11.93 6.79 -8.51
CA ASP A 71 -12.45 8.12 -8.17
C ASP A 71 -11.93 8.61 -6.81
N GLU A 72 -11.91 7.75 -5.80
CA GLU A 72 -11.35 8.06 -4.47
C GLU A 72 -9.87 8.41 -4.57
N GLU A 73 -9.08 7.61 -5.30
CA GLU A 73 -7.65 7.86 -5.45
C GLU A 73 -7.37 9.11 -6.30
N HIS A 74 -8.11 9.31 -7.39
CA HIS A 74 -8.00 10.53 -8.20
C HIS A 74 -8.30 11.79 -7.40
N SER A 75 -9.34 11.74 -6.56
CA SER A 75 -9.68 12.83 -5.65
C SER A 75 -8.57 13.10 -4.63
N ALA A 76 -8.04 12.04 -4.00
CA ALA A 76 -6.98 12.13 -3.00
C ALA A 76 -5.68 12.73 -3.56
N LEU A 77 -5.30 12.38 -4.79
CA LEU A 77 -4.12 12.94 -5.46
C LEU A 77 -4.25 14.43 -5.78
N ARG A 78 -5.48 14.94 -5.94
CA ARG A 78 -5.76 16.36 -6.24
C ARG A 78 -5.99 17.19 -5.00
N HIS A 79 -6.51 16.57 -3.94
CA HIS A 79 -6.86 17.21 -2.70
C HIS A 79 -6.22 16.45 -1.52
N PRO A 80 -4.89 16.56 -1.37
CA PRO A 80 -4.21 15.98 -0.22
C PRO A 80 -4.68 16.66 1.07
N ALA A 81 -4.81 15.87 2.14
CA ALA A 81 -5.13 16.35 3.48
C ALA A 81 -4.01 17.20 4.10
#